data_AF-G5HD59-F1
#
_entry.id   AF-G5HD59-F1
#
_cell.length_a   1.000
_cell.length_b   1.000
_cell.length_c   1.000
_cell.angle_alpha   90.00
_cell.angle_beta   90.00
_cell.angle_gamma   90.00
#
_symmetry.space_group_name_H-M   'P 1'
#
loop_
_entity.id
_entity.type
_entity.pdbx_description
1 polymer ?
#
loop_
_entity_poly.entity_id
_entity_poly.type
_entity_poly.pdbx_seq_one_letter_code
_entity_poly.pdbx_strand_id
1 'polypeptide(L)' 'MSFSENMQYLRKKENLTQEQLAERLDVSRQAVSKWESGVSHS' A
#
# COMPACT_ATOMS: atom_id res chain seq x y z
N MET A 1 1.14 1.84 15.59
CA MET A 1 0.78 1.60 14.18
C MET A 1 2.05 1.55 13.37
N SER A 2 2.29 0.46 12.67
CA SER A 2 3.39 0.33 11.72
C SER A 2 3.10 1.14 10.44
N PHE A 3 4.13 1.37 9.63
CA PHE A 3 3.97 1.99 8.30
C PHE A 3 2.98 1.22 7.43
N SER A 4 3.04 -0.11 7.44
CA SER A 4 2.16 -0.98 6.66
C SER A 4 0.68 -0.83 7.06
N GLU A 5 0.40 -0.74 8.36
CA GLU A 5 -0.95 -0.52 8.89
C GLU A 5 -1.50 0.86 8.51
N ASN A 6 -0.68 1.91 8.64
CA ASN A 6 -1.10 3.28 8.30
C ASN A 6 -1.39 3.43 6.80
N MET A 7 -0.55 2.83 5.94
CA MET A 7 -0.75 2.88 4.50
C MET A 7 -2.04 2.17 4.10
N GLN A 8 -2.28 0.97 4.63
CA GLN A 8 -3.51 0.24 4.37
C GLN A 8 -4.76 0.97 4.88
N TYR A 9 -4.66 1.61 6.05
CA TYR A 9 -5.74 2.42 6.63
C TYR A 9 -6.08 3.61 5.72
N LEU A 10 -5.10 4.41 5.32
CA LEU A 10 -5.31 5.56 4.45
C LEU A 10 -5.88 5.15 3.08
N ARG A 11 -5.35 4.08 2.48
CA ARG A 11 -5.88 3.55 1.21
C ARG A 11 -7.37 3.23 1.30
N LYS A 12 -7.77 2.52 2.35
CA LYS A 12 -9.17 2.13 2.58
C LYS A 12 -10.05 3.34 2.88
N LYS A 13 -9.54 4.32 3.63
CA LYS A 13 -10.25 5.58 3.91
C LYS A 13 -10.58 6.35 2.63
N GLU A 14 -9.69 6.31 1.65
CA GLU A 14 -9.87 6.92 0.33
C GLU A 14 -10.64 6.03 -0.67
N ASN A 15 -11.18 4.87 -0.22
CA ASN A 15 -11.86 3.88 -1.06
C ASN A 15 -11.07 3.39 -2.28
N LEU A 16 -9.74 3.30 -2.15
CA LEU A 16 -8.86 2.86 -3.22
C LEU A 16 -8.57 1.37 -3.14
N THR A 17 -8.41 0.70 -4.27
CA THR A 17 -7.76 -0.61 -4.35
C THR A 17 -6.24 -0.45 -4.31
N GLN A 18 -5.51 -1.56 -4.08
CA GLN A 18 -4.04 -1.54 -4.17
C GLN A 18 -3.57 -1.15 -5.59
N GLU A 19 -4.32 -1.55 -6.62
CA GLU A 19 -4.05 -1.20 -8.02
C GLU A 19 -4.16 0.32 -8.24
N GLN A 20 -5.28 0.91 -7.80
CA GLN A 20 -5.51 2.36 -7.92
C GLN A 20 -4.50 3.20 -7.15
N LEU A 21 -4.07 2.72 -5.97
CA LEU A 21 -3.00 3.38 -5.23
C LEU A 21 -1.65 3.26 -5.95
N ALA A 22 -1.37 2.10 -6.56
CA ALA A 22 -0.14 1.87 -7.32
C ALA A 22 -0.07 2.76 -8.56
N GLU A 23 -1.16 2.86 -9.32
CA GLU A 23 -1.29 3.77 -10.47
C GLU A 23 -1.03 5.23 -10.09
N ARG A 24 -1.59 5.69 -8.96
CA ARG A 24 -1.41 7.08 -8.48
C ARG A 24 0.03 7.38 -8.04
N LEU A 25 0.76 6.37 -7.59
CA LEU A 25 2.13 6.50 -7.10
C LEU A 25 3.17 6.14 -8.17
N ASP A 26 2.72 5.80 -9.39
CA ASP A 26 3.56 5.31 -10.49
C ASP A 26 4.46 4.13 -10.07
N VAL A 27 3.86 3.16 -9.36
CA VAL A 27 4.51 1.92 -8.93
C VAL A 27 3.69 0.70 -9.31
N SER A 28 4.27 -0.48 -9.17
CA SER A 28 3.52 -1.73 -9.38
C SER A 28 2.60 -2.04 -8.20
N ARG A 29 1.46 -2.70 -8.46
CA ARG A 29 0.57 -3.22 -7.41
C ARG A 29 1.31 -4.11 -6.41
N GLN A 30 2.29 -4.87 -6.90
CA GLN A 30 3.15 -5.74 -6.09
C GLN A 30 3.99 -4.92 -5.08
N ALA A 31 4.45 -3.72 -5.44
CA ALA A 31 5.15 -2.83 -4.52
C ALA A 31 4.22 -2.40 -3.37
N VAL A 32 3.00 -1.96 -3.70
CA VAL A 32 1.98 -1.60 -2.69
C VAL A 32 1.65 -2.80 -1.80
N SER A 33 1.51 -4.00 -2.37
CA SER A 33 1.27 -5.21 -1.60
C SER A 33 2.42 -5.56 -0.65
N LYS A 34 3.68 -5.31 -1.01
CA LYS A 34 4.84 -5.52 -0.14
C LYS A 34 4.86 -4.51 1.02
N TRP A 35 4.56 -3.25 0.72
CA TRP A 35 4.45 -2.21 1.75
C TRP A 35 3.33 -2.49 2.73
N GLU A 36 2.14 -2.88 2.26
CA GLU A 36 1.00 -3.21 3.14
C GLU A 36 1.16 -4.52 3.91
N SER A 37 1.97 -5.47 3.42
CA SER A 37 2.23 -6.74 4.13
C SER A 37 3.34 -6.63 5.18
N GLY A 38 4.01 -5.48 5.28
CA GLY A 38 5.15 -5.30 6.19
C GLY A 38 6.39 -6.13 5.80
N VAL A 39 6.37 -6.76 4.63
CA VAL A 39 7.52 -7.48 4.06
C VAL A 39 8.42 -6.44 3.39
N SER A 40 8.99 -5.55 4.21
CA SER A 40 10.24 -4.90 3.85
C SER A 40 11.33 -5.90 4.22
N HIS A 41 12.02 -6.41 3.19
CA HIS A 41 13.17 -7.29 3.33
C HIS A 41 14.10 -6.79 4.45
N SER A 42 14.41 -7.67 5.41
CA SER A 42 15.69 -7.59 6.14
C SER A 42 16.84 -7.77 5.16
#